data_AF-A0AAE9CSW4-F1
#
_entry.id   AF-A0AAE9CSW4-F1
#
_cell.length_a   1.000
_cell.length_b   1.000
_cell.length_c   1.000
_cell.angle_alpha   90.00
_cell.angle_beta   90.00
_cell.angle_gamma   90.00
#
_symmetry.space_group_name_H-M   'P 1'
#
loop_
_entity.id
_entity.type
_entity.pdbx_description
1 polymer ?
#
loop_
_entity_poly.entity_id
_entity_poly.type
_entity_poly.pdbx_seq_one_letter_code
_entity_poly.pdbx_strand_id
1 'polypeptide(L)'
;MRVQKIRHRFECNLRFLLTWLILSAVACIIYVFVVFGSLLNKTVLPSNNVPSTIPYITVPSEYNVFLEFNSTPSAMSRYQEYTGSIRMNFVARDVTQQLFFHRGEKIKISSITLEDSNGTTSSPTAGAYDKSTGVQAYIPISNMTSNENYILRIDFKGELDFQNGGPEHLKYTLENGTTKYSIAFGNSVTASSGLRYLMPCLDAPDFSAVFNFNIRHSPRYRVVSNFPGQTQQSILHTATIFNASFAMDPSQVALALIDIQLMPTTVQQSGLTINKYYRRNVVNTISTERIIQFMAARSELIGKVDVLALPLLSATQQPGITFYNENDVIRENVDLGSIGPI
;
A
#
# COMPACT_ATOMS: atom_id res chain seq x y z
N MET A 1 -27.66 12.84 -87.10
CA MET A 1 -26.68 13.54 -86.21
C MET A 1 -27.10 13.67 -84.74
N ARG A 2 -28.39 13.76 -84.34
CA ARG A 2 -28.78 13.88 -82.91
C ARG A 2 -28.54 12.61 -82.05
N VAL A 3 -28.75 11.42 -82.61
CA VAL A 3 -28.68 10.13 -81.87
C VAL A 3 -27.24 9.75 -81.48
N GLN A 4 -26.25 9.94 -82.36
CA GLN A 4 -24.83 9.71 -82.06
C GLN A 4 -24.30 10.64 -80.95
N LYS A 5 -24.77 11.89 -80.88
CA LYS A 5 -24.36 12.88 -79.87
C LYS A 5 -24.95 12.60 -78.48
N ILE A 6 -26.05 11.84 -78.40
CA ILE A 6 -26.65 11.38 -77.14
C ILE A 6 -25.93 10.12 -76.65
N ARG A 7 -25.64 9.16 -77.55
CA ARG A 7 -24.93 7.92 -77.23
C ARG A 7 -23.50 8.18 -76.71
N HIS A 8 -22.77 9.09 -77.35
CA HIS A 8 -21.42 9.49 -76.91
C HIS A 8 -21.43 10.23 -75.55
N ARG A 9 -22.49 11.01 -75.25
CA ARG A 9 -22.63 11.65 -73.93
C ARG A 9 -22.99 10.66 -72.82
N PHE A 10 -23.80 9.65 -73.13
CA PHE A 10 -24.14 8.58 -72.19
C PHE A 10 -22.92 7.70 -71.87
N GLU A 11 -22.12 7.35 -72.89
CA GLU A 11 -20.89 6.55 -72.71
C GLU A 11 -19.82 7.31 -71.90
N CYS A 12 -19.66 8.63 -72.10
CA CYS A 12 -18.78 9.46 -71.28
C CYS A 12 -19.24 9.56 -69.82
N ASN A 13 -20.53 9.76 -69.57
CA ASN A 13 -21.10 9.82 -68.22
C ASN A 13 -20.99 8.46 -67.50
N LEU A 14 -21.18 7.35 -68.22
CA LEU A 14 -21.07 6.01 -67.66
C LEU A 14 -19.62 5.66 -67.30
N ARG A 15 -18.64 6.00 -68.16
CA ARG A 15 -17.22 5.82 -67.84
C ARG A 15 -16.80 6.66 -66.65
N PHE A 16 -17.22 7.92 -66.58
CA PHE A 16 -16.95 8.78 -65.43
C PHE A 16 -17.55 8.23 -64.13
N LEU A 17 -18.80 7.78 -64.16
CA LEU A 17 -19.47 7.15 -63.01
C LEU A 17 -18.75 5.88 -62.56
N LEU A 18 -18.37 5.00 -63.48
CA LEU A 18 -17.60 3.78 -63.17
C LEU A 18 -16.24 4.12 -62.57
N THR A 19 -15.50 5.08 -63.12
CA THR A 19 -14.21 5.50 -62.56
C THR A 19 -14.36 6.09 -61.16
N TRP A 20 -15.40 6.90 -60.92
CA TRP A 20 -15.68 7.49 -59.62
C TRP A 20 -16.06 6.43 -58.58
N LEU A 21 -16.88 5.46 -58.98
CA LEU A 21 -17.31 4.37 -58.10
C LEU A 21 -16.14 3.44 -57.72
N ILE A 22 -15.25 3.14 -58.67
CA ILE A 22 -14.03 2.37 -58.41
C ILE A 22 -13.11 3.14 -57.46
N LEU A 23 -12.90 4.45 -57.69
CA LEU A 23 -12.05 5.27 -56.82
C LEU A 23 -12.60 5.36 -55.40
N SER A 24 -13.93 5.51 -55.26
CA SER A 24 -14.65 5.51 -53.99
C SER A 24 -14.50 4.17 -53.27
N ALA A 25 -14.68 3.05 -53.96
CA ALA A 25 -14.55 1.72 -53.38
C ALA A 25 -13.11 1.47 -52.88
N VAL A 26 -12.11 1.87 -53.66
CA VAL A 26 -10.70 1.79 -53.25
C VAL A 26 -10.42 2.65 -52.02
N ALA A 27 -10.94 3.89 -51.97
CA ALA A 27 -10.79 4.76 -50.82
C ALA A 27 -11.45 4.17 -49.56
N CYS A 28 -12.63 3.55 -49.68
CA CYS A 28 -13.29 2.85 -48.58
C CYS A 28 -12.46 1.66 -48.08
N ILE A 29 -11.89 0.86 -48.98
CA ILE A 29 -11.03 -0.28 -48.62
C ILE A 29 -9.78 0.21 -47.88
N ILE A 30 -9.12 1.25 -48.39
CA ILE A 30 -7.96 1.85 -47.72
C ILE A 30 -8.34 2.36 -46.32
N TYR A 31 -9.48 3.06 -46.19
CA TYR A 31 -9.98 3.52 -44.90
C TYR A 31 -10.21 2.36 -43.92
N VAL A 32 -10.82 1.26 -44.37
CA VAL A 32 -11.00 0.05 -43.55
C VAL A 32 -9.65 -0.52 -43.09
N PHE A 33 -8.64 -0.59 -43.97
CA PHE A 33 -7.31 -1.06 -43.58
C PHE A 33 -6.57 -0.08 -42.65
N VAL A 34 -6.76 1.23 -42.80
CA VAL A 34 -6.21 2.23 -41.87
C VAL A 34 -6.87 2.12 -40.50
N VAL A 35 -8.20 1.96 -40.45
CA VAL A 35 -8.94 1.75 -39.19
C VAL A 35 -8.54 0.41 -38.57
N PHE A 36 -8.51 -0.66 -39.34
CA PHE A 36 -8.09 -1.98 -38.87
C PHE A 36 -6.64 -1.98 -38.39
N GLY A 37 -5.71 -1.37 -39.13
CA GLY A 37 -4.32 -1.18 -38.71
C GLY A 37 -4.20 -0.32 -37.44
N SER A 38 -5.03 0.72 -37.30
CA SER A 38 -5.12 1.52 -36.07
C SER A 38 -5.71 0.73 -34.89
N LEU A 39 -6.47 -0.34 -35.14
CA LEU A 39 -7.04 -1.21 -34.12
C LEU A 39 -6.14 -2.40 -33.80
N LEU A 40 -5.32 -2.87 -34.73
CA LEU A 40 -4.38 -3.97 -34.50
C LEU A 40 -3.31 -3.62 -33.46
N ASN A 41 -2.89 -2.35 -33.39
CA ASN A 41 -1.84 -1.90 -32.48
C ASN A 41 -2.38 -1.13 -31.26
N LYS A 42 -3.69 -0.89 -31.22
CA LYS A 42 -4.37 -0.50 -29.99
C LYS A 42 -4.97 -1.78 -29.45
N THR A 43 -4.32 -2.35 -28.44
CA THR A 43 -5.13 -2.94 -27.36
C THR A 43 -6.22 -1.91 -27.10
N VAL A 44 -7.48 -2.29 -27.33
CA VAL A 44 -8.61 -1.48 -26.90
C VAL A 44 -8.53 -1.55 -25.38
N LEU A 45 -7.63 -0.72 -24.81
CA LEU A 45 -7.58 -0.42 -23.40
C LEU A 45 -9.00 0.04 -23.11
N PRO A 46 -9.78 -0.70 -22.31
CA PRO A 46 -11.03 -0.16 -21.84
C PRO A 46 -10.66 1.18 -21.21
N SER A 47 -11.20 2.24 -21.80
CA SER A 47 -11.26 3.60 -21.26
C SER A 47 -11.11 3.55 -19.75
N ASN A 48 -10.01 4.07 -19.20
CA ASN A 48 -9.88 4.81 -17.93
C ASN A 48 -10.66 4.35 -16.68
N ASN A 49 -11.31 3.19 -16.69
CA ASN A 49 -12.31 2.77 -15.73
C ASN A 49 -11.71 1.58 -15.00
N VAL A 50 -10.91 1.93 -14.00
CA VAL A 50 -10.53 1.01 -12.96
C VAL A 50 -11.80 0.65 -12.17
N PRO A 51 -12.03 -0.62 -11.78
CA PRO A 51 -13.21 -0.96 -11.01
C PRO A 51 -13.19 -0.24 -9.65
N SER A 52 -14.36 0.18 -9.17
CA SER A 52 -14.47 0.84 -7.85
C SER A 52 -14.13 -0.09 -6.69
N THR A 53 -14.26 -1.40 -6.90
CA THR A 53 -13.88 -2.46 -5.97
C THR A 53 -13.06 -3.48 -6.72
N ILE A 54 -11.92 -3.88 -6.15
CA ILE A 54 -11.04 -4.85 -6.80
C ILE A 54 -11.74 -6.20 -6.87
N PRO A 55 -11.86 -6.82 -8.06
CA PRO A 55 -12.46 -8.13 -8.20
C PRO A 55 -11.61 -9.20 -7.50
N TYR A 56 -12.26 -10.23 -6.97
CA TYR A 56 -11.61 -11.33 -6.26
C TYR A 56 -10.97 -12.37 -7.21
N ILE A 57 -10.08 -11.89 -8.09
CA ILE A 57 -9.38 -12.67 -9.12
C ILE A 57 -7.89 -12.85 -8.81
N THR A 58 -7.32 -12.00 -7.95
CA THR A 58 -5.93 -12.04 -7.50
C THR A 58 -5.96 -12.23 -6.00
N VAL A 59 -5.64 -13.43 -5.52
CA VAL A 59 -5.74 -13.76 -4.09
C VAL A 59 -4.33 -13.81 -3.50
N PRO A 60 -3.93 -12.84 -2.65
CA PRO A 60 -2.60 -12.82 -2.07
C PRO A 60 -2.48 -13.87 -0.97
N SER A 61 -1.31 -14.50 -0.87
CA SER A 61 -1.01 -15.45 0.21
C SER A 61 0.02 -14.88 1.18
N GLU A 62 1.06 -14.23 0.65
CA GLU A 62 2.17 -13.70 1.43
C GLU A 62 2.75 -12.43 0.80
N TYR A 63 3.07 -11.45 1.64
CA TYR A 63 3.83 -10.26 1.32
C TYR A 63 5.16 -10.29 2.07
N ASN A 64 6.26 -10.25 1.32
CA ASN A 64 7.57 -9.96 1.86
C ASN A 64 7.90 -8.51 1.53
N VAL A 65 7.87 -7.65 2.55
CA VAL A 65 7.93 -6.20 2.43
C VAL A 65 9.27 -5.71 2.97
N PHE A 66 10.03 -5.01 2.13
CA PHE A 66 11.18 -4.24 2.54
C PHE A 66 10.80 -2.76 2.61
N LEU A 67 11.13 -2.09 3.71
CA LEU A 67 10.95 -0.66 3.89
C LEU A 67 12.25 -0.04 4.37
N GLU A 68 12.56 1.15 3.88
CA GLU A 68 13.74 1.89 4.28
C GLU A 68 13.40 3.33 4.61
N PHE A 69 13.53 3.66 5.89
CA PHE A 69 13.34 5.01 6.40
C PHE A 69 14.70 5.71 6.53
N ASN A 70 15.04 6.52 5.54
CA ASN A 70 16.31 7.28 5.47
C ASN A 70 16.32 8.57 6.28
N SER A 71 15.25 8.84 7.03
CA SER A 71 15.10 10.04 7.84
C SER A 71 16.30 10.21 8.79
N THR A 72 17.02 11.31 8.70
CA THR A 72 17.70 11.97 9.83
C THR A 72 16.85 13.17 10.22
N PRO A 73 16.48 13.38 11.50
CA PRO A 73 15.50 14.38 11.90
C PRO A 73 16.24 15.71 12.13
N SER A 74 17.25 15.98 11.32
CA SER A 74 17.99 17.23 11.36
C SER A 74 17.41 18.15 10.30
N ALA A 75 16.49 19.00 10.76
CA ALA A 75 15.93 20.16 10.08
C ALA A 75 15.07 19.89 8.84
N MET A 76 13.75 19.85 9.06
CA MET A 76 12.78 20.67 8.31
C MET A 76 12.74 20.50 6.78
N SER A 77 13.20 19.40 6.20
CA SER A 77 12.83 19.06 4.84
C SER A 77 11.41 18.50 4.87
N ARG A 78 10.44 19.30 4.41
CA ARG A 78 8.99 18.98 4.30
C ARG A 78 8.67 17.82 3.34
N TYR A 79 9.68 17.07 2.90
CA TYR A 79 9.60 15.99 1.94
C TYR A 79 10.61 14.92 2.35
N GLN A 80 10.29 14.18 3.41
CA GLN A 80 11.01 12.95 3.70
C GLN A 80 10.30 11.81 2.99
N GLU A 81 11.05 11.18 2.08
CA GLU A 81 10.62 10.00 1.37
C GLU A 81 11.19 8.76 2.07
N TYR A 82 10.45 7.67 1.97
CA TYR A 82 10.96 6.33 2.24
C TYR A 82 10.88 5.51 0.95
N THR A 83 11.74 4.51 0.85
CA THR A 83 11.74 3.56 -0.26
C THR A 83 11.21 2.23 0.25
N GLY A 84 10.58 1.46 -0.64
CA GLY A 84 10.15 0.12 -0.32
C GLY A 84 10.14 -0.78 -1.53
N SER A 85 10.20 -2.08 -1.25
CA SER A 85 10.09 -3.15 -2.23
C SER A 85 9.16 -4.22 -1.69
N ILE A 86 8.26 -4.71 -2.52
CA ILE A 86 7.31 -5.78 -2.16
C ILE A 86 7.57 -6.96 -3.05
N ARG A 87 7.55 -8.16 -2.45
CA ARG A 87 7.38 -9.43 -3.14
C ARG A 87 6.09 -10.07 -2.64
N MET A 88 5.05 -10.02 -3.46
CA MET A 88 3.73 -10.59 -3.18
C MET A 88 3.58 -11.91 -3.91
N ASN A 89 3.37 -12.99 -3.16
CA ASN A 89 2.94 -14.27 -3.71
C ASN A 89 1.41 -14.27 -3.79
N PHE A 90 0.86 -14.68 -4.93
CA PHE A 90 -0.59 -14.73 -5.11
C PHE A 90 -1.01 -15.85 -6.08
N VAL A 91 -2.29 -16.22 -6.01
CA VAL A 91 -2.95 -17.13 -6.95
C VAL A 91 -3.89 -16.33 -7.85
N ALA A 92 -3.80 -16.55 -9.15
CA ALA A 92 -4.80 -16.07 -10.09
C ALA A 92 -6.01 -17.02 -10.07
N ARG A 93 -7.17 -16.56 -9.60
CA ARG A 93 -8.36 -17.42 -9.47
C ARG A 93 -8.98 -17.72 -10.84
N ASP A 94 -9.06 -16.71 -11.70
CA ASP A 94 -9.64 -16.79 -13.03
C ASP A 94 -8.60 -16.44 -14.09
N VAL A 95 -8.87 -16.77 -15.35
CA VAL A 95 -8.06 -16.28 -16.47
C VAL A 95 -8.21 -14.76 -16.53
N THR A 96 -7.13 -14.03 -16.25
CA THR A 96 -7.17 -12.57 -16.17
C THR A 96 -6.09 -11.92 -17.03
N GLN A 97 -6.47 -10.77 -17.61
CA GLN A 97 -5.63 -9.95 -18.47
C GLN A 97 -5.15 -8.67 -17.74
N GLN A 98 -5.56 -8.48 -16.50
CA GLN A 98 -5.33 -7.26 -15.74
C GLN A 98 -4.98 -7.57 -14.29
N LEU A 99 -4.07 -6.79 -13.74
CA LEU A 99 -3.74 -6.74 -12.32
C LEU A 99 -4.30 -5.46 -11.73
N PHE A 100 -4.93 -5.57 -10.57
CA PHE A 100 -5.41 -4.44 -9.81
C PHE A 100 -4.85 -4.50 -8.40
N PHE A 101 -4.46 -3.36 -7.87
CA PHE A 101 -4.10 -3.19 -6.47
C PHE A 101 -4.32 -1.74 -6.05
N HIS A 102 -4.44 -1.53 -4.75
CA HIS A 102 -4.57 -0.20 -4.18
C HIS A 102 -3.18 0.42 -3.98
N ARG A 103 -3.07 1.73 -4.22
CA ARG A 103 -1.96 2.57 -3.76
C ARG A 103 -2.47 3.94 -3.36
N GLY A 104 -1.88 4.54 -2.34
CA GLY A 104 -2.14 5.93 -1.98
C GLY A 104 -1.59 6.91 -3.02
N GLU A 105 -2.15 8.13 -3.06
CA GLU A 105 -1.70 9.19 -3.98
C GLU A 105 -0.22 9.55 -3.79
N LYS A 106 0.29 9.38 -2.57
CA LYS A 106 1.68 9.66 -2.19
C LYS A 106 2.63 8.48 -2.34
N ILE A 107 2.17 7.40 -2.97
CA ILE A 107 2.99 6.24 -3.31
C ILE A 107 3.27 6.24 -4.81
N LYS A 108 4.54 6.35 -5.19
CA LYS A 108 5.02 6.32 -6.57
C LYS A 108 5.69 4.99 -6.86
N ILE A 109 5.14 4.23 -7.80
CA ILE A 109 5.73 2.97 -8.26
C ILE A 109 6.88 3.27 -9.20
N SER A 110 8.05 2.73 -8.90
CA SER A 110 9.28 2.88 -9.67
C SER A 110 9.46 1.74 -10.66
N SER A 111 9.14 0.51 -10.26
CA SER A 111 9.25 -0.68 -11.11
C SER A 111 8.16 -1.69 -10.75
N ILE A 112 7.79 -2.53 -11.71
CA ILE A 112 6.92 -3.67 -11.48
C ILE A 112 7.37 -4.85 -12.34
N THR A 113 7.43 -6.02 -11.74
CA THR A 113 7.81 -7.28 -12.41
C THR A 113 6.88 -8.39 -11.96
N LEU A 114 6.33 -9.12 -12.92
CA LEU A 114 5.51 -10.30 -12.69
C LEU A 114 6.31 -11.55 -13.10
N GLU A 115 6.41 -12.51 -12.19
CA GLU A 115 7.01 -13.82 -12.43
C GLU A 115 5.90 -14.87 -12.47
N ASP A 116 5.89 -15.70 -13.51
CA ASP A 116 4.96 -16.82 -13.67
C ASP A 116 5.43 -18.09 -12.93
N SER A 117 4.62 -19.15 -12.99
CA SER A 117 4.94 -20.44 -12.35
C SER A 117 6.17 -21.13 -12.92
N ASN A 118 6.63 -20.76 -14.11
CA ASN A 118 7.82 -21.31 -14.76
C ASN A 118 9.09 -20.49 -14.44
N GLY A 119 8.97 -19.41 -13.66
CA GLY A 119 10.05 -18.49 -13.34
C GLY A 119 10.32 -17.44 -14.43
N THR A 120 9.45 -17.34 -15.45
CA THR A 120 9.58 -16.33 -16.50
C THR A 120 9.13 -14.98 -15.96
N THR A 121 10.01 -13.99 -16.04
CA THR A 121 9.71 -12.62 -15.59
C THR A 121 9.28 -11.74 -16.76
N SER A 122 8.23 -10.95 -16.55
CA SER A 122 7.75 -9.92 -17.47
C SER A 122 7.50 -8.62 -16.71
N SER A 123 7.47 -7.50 -17.42
CA SER A 123 7.11 -6.20 -16.85
C SER A 123 5.72 -5.79 -17.33
N PRO A 124 4.70 -5.84 -16.47
CA PRO A 124 3.36 -5.36 -16.80
C PRO A 124 3.37 -3.88 -17.20
N THR A 125 2.57 -3.52 -18.20
CA THR A 125 2.40 -2.12 -18.62
C THR A 125 1.44 -1.40 -17.67
N ALA A 126 1.79 -0.18 -17.26
CA ALA A 126 0.94 0.62 -16.39
C ALA A 126 -0.38 0.98 -17.09
N GLY A 127 -1.49 0.71 -16.42
CA GLY A 127 -2.84 1.10 -16.82
C GLY A 127 -3.33 2.36 -16.08
N ALA A 128 -4.64 2.56 -16.08
CA ALA A 128 -5.28 3.69 -15.42
C ALA A 128 -5.12 3.66 -13.88
N TYR A 129 -5.11 4.85 -13.29
CA TYR A 129 -5.13 5.07 -11.85
C TYR A 129 -6.35 5.91 -11.49
N ASP A 130 -7.21 5.39 -10.62
CA ASP A 130 -8.34 6.14 -10.08
C ASP A 130 -7.95 6.72 -8.71
N LYS A 131 -7.89 8.06 -8.64
CA LYS A 131 -7.55 8.78 -7.42
C LYS A 131 -8.61 8.63 -6.31
N SER A 132 -9.87 8.44 -6.68
CA SER A 132 -10.98 8.39 -5.72
C SER A 132 -10.99 7.06 -4.97
N THR A 133 -10.72 5.97 -5.67
CA THR A 133 -10.70 4.61 -5.12
C THR A 133 -9.29 4.14 -4.77
N GLY A 134 -8.25 4.84 -5.24
CA GLY A 134 -6.85 4.47 -5.06
C GLY A 134 -6.43 3.22 -5.84
N VAL A 135 -7.26 2.73 -6.76
CA VAL A 135 -6.97 1.50 -7.51
C VAL A 135 -6.09 1.83 -8.73
N GLN A 136 -5.04 1.04 -8.89
CA GLN A 136 -4.10 1.10 -10.00
C GLN A 136 -4.21 -0.18 -10.82
N ALA A 137 -4.40 -0.04 -12.14
CA ALA A 137 -4.41 -1.15 -13.08
C ALA A 137 -3.02 -1.35 -13.70
N TYR A 138 -2.69 -2.61 -14.00
CA TYR A 138 -1.54 -3.03 -14.80
C TYR A 138 -1.96 -4.14 -15.77
N ILE A 139 -1.28 -4.21 -16.92
CA ILE A 139 -1.59 -5.14 -18.01
C ILE A 139 -0.36 -6.03 -18.22
N PRO A 140 -0.40 -7.31 -17.78
CA PRO A 140 0.63 -8.29 -18.09
C PRO A 140 0.82 -8.50 -19.60
N ILE A 141 1.99 -8.97 -20.01
CA ILE A 141 2.29 -9.26 -21.43
C ILE A 141 1.48 -10.46 -21.94
N SER A 142 1.31 -11.46 -21.08
CA SER A 142 0.50 -12.65 -21.32
C SER A 142 -0.60 -12.76 -20.26
N ASN A 143 -1.74 -13.33 -20.64
CA ASN A 143 -2.81 -13.61 -19.69
C ASN A 143 -2.29 -14.52 -18.57
N MET A 144 -2.73 -14.25 -17.35
CA MET A 144 -2.49 -15.17 -16.23
C MET A 144 -3.49 -16.32 -16.31
N THR A 145 -3.00 -17.53 -16.06
CA THR A 145 -3.79 -18.75 -16.05
C THR A 145 -4.51 -18.90 -14.71
N SER A 146 -5.74 -19.40 -14.76
CA SER A 146 -6.51 -19.74 -13.57
C SER A 146 -5.82 -20.85 -12.75
N ASN A 147 -5.83 -20.69 -11.42
CA ASN A 147 -5.25 -21.56 -10.40
C ASN A 147 -3.73 -21.73 -10.45
N GLU A 148 -3.01 -20.79 -11.06
CA GLU A 148 -1.55 -20.75 -11.02
C GLU A 148 -1.01 -19.74 -10.01
N ASN A 149 0.21 -20.02 -9.52
CA ASN A 149 0.95 -19.17 -8.60
C ASN A 149 1.79 -18.16 -9.37
N TYR A 150 1.82 -16.93 -8.88
CA TYR A 150 2.58 -15.83 -9.44
C TYR A 150 3.30 -15.07 -8.32
N ILE A 151 4.40 -14.39 -8.70
CA ILE A 151 5.12 -13.50 -7.80
C ILE A 151 5.13 -12.10 -8.42
N LEU A 152 4.51 -11.14 -7.74
CA LEU A 152 4.57 -9.73 -8.10
C LEU A 152 5.66 -9.03 -7.30
N ARG A 153 6.58 -8.38 -7.99
CA ARG A 153 7.60 -7.51 -7.39
C ARG A 153 7.31 -6.05 -7.74
N ILE A 154 7.29 -5.19 -6.73
CA ILE A 154 7.03 -3.76 -6.89
C ILE A 154 8.08 -2.99 -6.10
N ASP A 155 8.83 -2.11 -6.77
CA ASP A 155 9.62 -1.09 -6.09
C ASP A 155 8.86 0.22 -6.07
N PHE A 156 8.86 0.92 -4.95
CA PHE A 156 8.11 2.15 -4.79
C PHE A 156 8.82 3.16 -3.87
N LYS A 157 8.36 4.41 -3.96
CA LYS A 157 8.72 5.51 -3.07
C LYS A 157 7.45 6.06 -2.43
N GLY A 158 7.47 6.27 -1.13
CA GLY A 158 6.39 6.90 -0.38
C GLY A 158 6.84 8.20 0.26
N GLU A 159 5.91 9.14 0.42
CA GLU A 159 6.12 10.37 1.19
C GLU A 159 5.60 10.17 2.63
N LEU A 160 6.24 10.82 3.60
CA LEU A 160 5.75 10.90 5.00
C LEU A 160 4.83 12.12 5.19
N ASP A 161 4.13 12.18 6.33
CA ASP A 161 3.40 13.37 6.82
C ASP A 161 2.32 13.92 5.87
N PHE A 162 1.63 13.05 5.14
CA PHE A 162 0.53 13.48 4.27
C PHE A 162 -0.84 13.21 4.90
N GLN A 163 -1.79 14.08 4.58
CA GLN A 163 -3.17 13.95 5.03
C GLN A 163 -3.76 12.63 4.49
N ASN A 164 -4.53 11.92 5.32
CA ASN A 164 -5.23 10.65 5.02
C ASN A 164 -4.50 9.34 5.37
N GLY A 165 -3.70 9.29 6.44
CA GLY A 165 -3.31 8.02 7.07
C GLY A 165 -2.01 7.36 6.57
N GLY A 166 -1.12 8.13 5.94
CA GLY A 166 0.25 7.68 5.69
C GLY A 166 1.10 7.62 6.97
N PRO A 167 2.34 7.14 6.89
CA PRO A 167 3.25 7.17 8.03
C PRO A 167 3.57 8.61 8.43
N GLU A 168 3.44 8.91 9.72
CA GLU A 168 3.50 10.28 10.26
C GLU A 168 4.60 10.43 11.31
N HIS A 169 5.23 11.61 11.33
CA HIS A 169 6.16 12.00 12.37
C HIS A 169 5.44 12.47 13.63
N LEU A 170 5.79 11.85 14.75
CA LEU A 170 5.36 12.23 16.08
C LEU A 170 6.49 13.01 16.75
N LYS A 171 6.29 14.32 16.90
CA LYS A 171 7.20 15.20 17.64
C LYS A 171 6.81 15.24 19.11
N TYR A 172 7.77 15.00 20.00
CA TYR A 172 7.58 15.10 21.44
C TYR A 172 8.84 15.54 22.17
N THR A 173 8.68 16.08 23.37
CA THR A 173 9.80 16.50 24.22
C THR A 173 9.95 15.53 25.37
N LEU A 174 11.18 15.02 25.56
CA LEU A 174 11.55 14.17 26.69
C LEU A 174 11.74 15.01 27.97
N GLU A 175 11.84 14.34 29.12
CA GLU A 175 12.04 14.97 30.43
C GLU A 175 13.29 15.86 30.49
N ASN A 176 14.38 15.46 29.82
CA ASN A 176 15.62 16.23 29.73
C ASN A 176 15.53 17.48 28.82
N GLY A 177 14.34 17.86 28.37
CA GLY A 177 14.09 18.98 27.46
C GLY A 177 14.43 18.72 25.99
N THR A 178 14.91 17.52 25.65
CA THR A 178 15.30 17.19 24.27
C THR A 178 14.07 16.88 23.42
N THR A 179 13.94 17.56 22.28
CA THR A 179 12.91 17.25 21.28
C THR A 179 13.29 16.04 20.46
N LYS A 180 12.40 15.07 20.38
CA LYS A 180 12.53 13.81 19.64
C LYS A 180 11.41 13.64 18.62
N TYR A 181 11.67 12.73 17.68
CA TYR A 181 10.77 12.42 16.58
C TYR A 181 10.69 10.91 16.44
N SER A 182 9.48 10.36 16.48
CA SER A 182 9.18 8.97 16.10
C SER A 182 8.36 8.95 14.82
N ILE A 183 8.24 7.80 14.15
CA ILE A 183 7.34 7.60 13.01
C ILE A 183 6.33 6.52 13.38
N ALA A 184 5.05 6.70 13.05
CA ALA A 184 4.03 5.69 13.24
C ALA A 184 3.17 5.51 11.99
N PHE A 185 2.68 4.28 11.79
CA PHE A 185 1.70 3.91 10.77
C PHE A 185 0.69 2.93 11.36
N GLY A 186 -0.56 2.99 10.92
CA GLY A 186 -1.66 2.18 11.46
C GLY A 186 -2.46 2.96 12.50
N ASN A 187 -3.03 4.10 12.11
CA ASN A 187 -3.86 4.95 12.97
C ASN A 187 -5.37 4.66 12.76
N SER A 188 -6.24 5.41 13.44
CA SER A 188 -7.70 5.21 13.35
C SER A 188 -8.25 5.37 11.93
N VAL A 189 -7.64 6.21 11.09
CA VAL A 189 -8.04 6.41 9.69
C VAL A 189 -7.77 5.16 8.86
N THR A 190 -6.69 4.44 9.15
CA THR A 190 -6.28 3.24 8.42
C THR A 190 -6.93 1.95 8.93
N ALA A 191 -7.73 2.01 10.01
CA ALA A 191 -8.28 0.84 10.67
C ALA A 191 -9.35 0.07 9.86
N SER A 192 -9.93 0.68 8.82
CA SER A 192 -10.86 0.02 7.89
C SER A 192 -10.20 -0.37 6.55
N SER A 193 -9.32 0.49 6.06
CA SER A 193 -8.51 0.30 4.85
C SER A 193 -7.45 1.39 4.91
N GLY A 194 -6.18 1.01 4.79
CA GLY A 194 -5.12 2.01 4.84
C GLY A 194 -3.73 1.51 4.54
N LEU A 195 -3.51 0.19 4.40
CA LEU A 195 -2.20 -0.33 4.05
C LEU A 195 -1.67 0.24 2.73
N ARG A 196 -2.60 0.64 1.84
CA ARG A 196 -2.31 1.35 0.58
C ARG A 196 -1.50 2.65 0.76
N TYR A 197 -1.58 3.29 1.93
CA TYR A 197 -0.86 4.53 2.24
C TYR A 197 0.58 4.29 2.71
N LEU A 198 0.92 3.05 3.07
CA LEU A 198 2.28 2.60 3.34
C LEU A 198 2.90 1.90 2.12
N MET A 199 2.11 1.12 1.38
CA MET A 199 2.65 0.32 0.27
C MET A 199 1.55 -0.09 -0.74
N PRO A 200 1.87 -0.31 -2.03
CA PRO A 200 0.92 -0.88 -2.98
C PRO A 200 0.48 -2.28 -2.57
N CYS A 201 -0.82 -2.52 -2.40
CA CYS A 201 -1.34 -3.80 -1.91
C CYS A 201 -2.83 -3.99 -2.22
N LEU A 202 -3.35 -5.20 -1.99
CA LEU A 202 -4.78 -5.47 -2.03
C LEU A 202 -5.43 -5.07 -0.71
N ASP A 203 -5.62 -3.77 -0.51
CA ASP A 203 -6.14 -3.19 0.74
C ASP A 203 -7.67 -3.29 0.90
N ALA A 204 -8.17 -4.51 1.12
CA ALA A 204 -9.54 -4.77 1.55
C ALA A 204 -9.62 -6.06 2.41
N PRO A 205 -10.64 -6.22 3.27
CA PRO A 205 -10.73 -7.35 4.21
C PRO A 205 -10.70 -8.75 3.58
N ASP A 206 -11.25 -8.88 2.37
CA ASP A 206 -11.29 -10.14 1.63
C ASP A 206 -9.90 -10.66 1.24
N PHE A 207 -8.88 -9.79 1.25
CA PHE A 207 -7.52 -10.08 0.80
C PHE A 207 -6.54 -10.26 1.98
N SER A 208 -6.95 -11.00 3.00
CA SER A 208 -6.08 -11.37 4.12
C SER A 208 -4.85 -12.14 3.65
N ALA A 209 -3.67 -11.79 4.17
CA ALA A 209 -2.39 -12.41 3.80
C ALA A 209 -1.39 -12.39 4.96
N VAL A 210 -0.30 -13.16 4.82
CA VAL A 210 0.84 -13.11 5.75
C VAL A 210 1.73 -11.92 5.38
N PHE A 211 2.02 -11.04 6.33
CA PHE A 211 2.86 -9.84 6.09
C PHE A 211 4.18 -9.94 6.85
N ASN A 212 5.27 -10.21 6.12
CA ASN A 212 6.63 -10.19 6.66
C ASN A 212 7.27 -8.84 6.34
N PHE A 213 7.81 -8.17 7.36
CA PHE A 213 8.46 -6.86 7.21
C PHE A 213 9.95 -6.94 7.50
N ASN A 214 10.77 -6.37 6.61
CA ASN A 214 12.17 -6.05 6.85
C ASN A 214 12.35 -4.54 6.76
N ILE A 215 12.54 -3.91 7.91
CA ILE A 215 12.56 -2.44 8.00
C ILE A 215 14.00 -2.02 8.27
N ARG A 216 14.62 -1.33 7.30
CA ARG A 216 15.92 -0.67 7.45
C ARG A 216 15.71 0.72 8.05
N HIS A 217 16.44 1.03 9.11
CA HIS A 217 16.30 2.26 9.86
C HIS A 217 17.61 2.74 10.48
N SER A 218 17.63 4.00 10.90
CA SER A 218 18.73 4.56 11.70
C SER A 218 18.84 3.84 13.06
N PRO A 219 20.06 3.61 13.60
CA PRO A 219 20.26 3.01 14.92
C PRO A 219 19.67 3.83 16.07
N ARG A 220 19.30 5.10 15.85
CA ARG A 220 18.60 5.93 16.84
C ARG A 220 17.15 5.51 17.06
N TYR A 221 16.64 4.61 16.23
CA TYR A 221 15.29 4.08 16.32
C TYR A 221 15.32 2.61 16.70
N ARG A 222 14.34 2.24 17.51
CA ARG A 222 13.82 0.88 17.64
C ARG A 222 12.55 0.79 16.83
N VAL A 223 12.30 -0.36 16.21
CA VAL A 223 11.07 -0.59 15.45
C VAL A 223 10.19 -1.59 16.18
N VAL A 224 8.90 -1.30 16.24
CA VAL A 224 7.86 -2.21 16.72
C VAL A 224 6.79 -2.36 15.63
N SER A 225 6.14 -3.51 15.57
CA SER A 225 5.06 -3.82 14.62
C SER A 225 4.11 -4.83 15.26
N ASN A 226 3.18 -5.45 14.52
CA ASN A 226 2.23 -6.42 15.07
C ASN A 226 2.93 -7.62 15.74
N PHE A 227 3.93 -8.20 15.08
CA PHE A 227 4.66 -9.39 15.56
C PHE A 227 5.96 -9.03 16.30
N PRO A 228 6.57 -9.96 17.06
CA PRO A 228 7.90 -9.78 17.61
C PRO A 228 8.94 -9.53 16.52
N GLY A 229 9.78 -8.52 16.72
CA GLY A 229 10.86 -8.16 15.80
C GLY A 229 12.21 -8.70 16.23
N GLN A 230 13.06 -9.02 15.26
CA GLN A 230 14.47 -9.34 15.46
C GLN A 230 15.32 -8.25 14.83
N THR A 231 16.03 -7.48 15.66
CA THR A 231 16.95 -6.44 15.18
C THR A 231 18.28 -7.06 14.80
N GLN A 232 18.72 -6.81 13.57
CA GLN A 232 20.02 -7.14 13.04
C GLN A 232 20.81 -5.85 12.83
N GLN A 233 21.97 -5.77 13.47
CA GLN A 233 22.87 -4.63 13.33
C GLN A 233 24.11 -5.05 12.55
N SER A 234 24.36 -4.39 11.42
CA SER A 234 25.58 -4.53 10.65
C SER A 234 26.39 -3.23 10.67
N ILE A 235 27.62 -3.27 10.16
CA ILE A 235 28.46 -2.07 10.00
C ILE A 235 27.78 -1.04 9.08
N LEU A 236 27.01 -1.49 8.09
CA LEU A 236 26.43 -0.63 7.05
C LEU A 236 25.00 -0.15 7.39
N HIS A 237 24.22 -0.96 8.12
CA HIS A 237 22.82 -0.66 8.40
C HIS A 237 22.28 -1.39 9.63
N THR A 238 21.23 -0.82 10.23
CA THR A 238 20.37 -1.51 11.21
C THR A 238 19.05 -1.86 10.54
N ALA A 239 18.60 -3.09 10.72
CA ALA A 239 17.32 -3.56 10.22
C ALA A 239 16.57 -4.31 11.32
N THR A 240 15.25 -4.23 11.32
CA THR A 240 14.39 -5.03 12.19
C THR A 240 13.46 -5.86 11.31
N ILE A 241 13.50 -7.18 11.53
CA ILE A 241 12.75 -8.17 10.75
C ILE A 241 11.59 -8.69 11.60
N PHE A 242 10.40 -8.68 11.01
CA PHE A 242 9.16 -9.18 11.58
C PHE A 242 8.64 -10.31 10.70
N ASN A 243 8.56 -11.51 11.25
CA ASN A 243 7.97 -12.67 10.58
C ASN A 243 6.58 -12.91 11.17
N ALA A 244 5.55 -12.81 10.33
CA ALA A 244 4.18 -13.06 10.76
C ALA A 244 3.93 -14.56 10.89
N SER A 245 3.24 -14.97 11.96
CA SER A 245 2.89 -16.38 12.18
C SER A 245 1.55 -16.78 11.55
N PHE A 246 0.71 -15.81 11.18
CA PHE A 246 -0.59 -16.04 10.56
C PHE A 246 -1.02 -14.87 9.66
N ALA A 247 -2.03 -15.13 8.82
CA ALA A 247 -2.61 -14.14 7.93
C ALA A 247 -3.48 -13.11 8.68
N MET A 248 -3.34 -11.84 8.32
CA MET A 248 -4.09 -10.72 8.90
C MET A 248 -4.81 -9.92 7.82
N ASP A 249 -5.85 -9.21 8.24
CA ASP A 249 -6.48 -8.21 7.38
C ASP A 249 -5.45 -7.09 7.09
N PRO A 250 -5.33 -6.60 5.85
CA PRO A 250 -4.47 -5.46 5.52
C PRO A 250 -4.61 -4.26 6.47
N SER A 251 -5.83 -3.95 6.93
CA SER A 251 -6.12 -2.82 7.83
C SER A 251 -5.54 -3.00 9.24
N GLN A 252 -5.16 -4.22 9.60
CA GLN A 252 -4.59 -4.55 10.91
C GLN A 252 -3.09 -4.26 11.02
N VAL A 253 -2.43 -4.02 9.89
CA VAL A 253 -0.99 -3.75 9.87
C VAL A 253 -0.69 -2.40 10.53
N ALA A 254 0.18 -2.44 11.54
CA ALA A 254 0.67 -1.24 12.22
C ALA A 254 2.16 -1.39 12.55
N LEU A 255 2.87 -0.26 12.56
CA LEU A 255 4.29 -0.20 12.89
C LEU A 255 4.67 1.17 13.45
N ALA A 256 5.73 1.22 14.23
CA ALA A 256 6.31 2.46 14.72
C ALA A 256 7.84 2.38 14.83
N LEU A 257 8.52 3.46 14.41
CA LEU A 257 9.93 3.70 14.66
C LEU A 257 10.04 4.67 15.84
N ILE A 258 10.46 4.15 16.98
CA ILE A 258 10.48 4.85 18.28
C ILE A 258 11.92 5.26 18.60
N ASP A 259 12.15 6.54 18.96
CA ASP A 259 13.48 6.99 19.39
C ASP A 259 13.95 6.16 20.61
N ILE A 260 15.18 5.64 20.55
CA ILE A 260 15.72 4.75 21.58
C ILE A 260 15.79 5.40 22.97
N GLN A 261 15.82 6.73 23.06
CA GLN A 261 15.81 7.43 24.35
C GLN A 261 14.44 7.38 25.04
N LEU A 262 13.36 7.06 24.33
CA LEU A 262 12.07 6.73 24.93
C LEU A 262 12.12 5.28 25.43
N MET A 263 12.56 5.10 26.66
CA MET A 263 12.74 3.78 27.27
C MET A 263 11.39 3.11 27.60
N PRO A 264 11.21 1.82 27.29
CA PRO A 264 9.98 1.11 27.61
C PRO A 264 9.89 0.82 29.11
N THR A 265 8.65 0.67 29.57
CA THR A 265 8.32 -0.11 30.76
C THR A 265 7.79 -1.46 30.29
N THR A 266 8.53 -2.55 30.57
CA THR A 266 8.14 -3.91 30.19
C THR A 266 7.49 -4.62 31.37
N VAL A 267 6.35 -5.26 31.12
CA VAL A 267 5.58 -6.04 32.09
C VAL A 267 5.26 -7.41 31.48
N GLN A 268 5.39 -8.46 32.28
CA GLN A 268 4.94 -9.81 31.92
C GLN A 268 3.68 -10.13 32.71
N GLN A 269 2.54 -10.29 32.03
CA GLN A 269 1.26 -10.57 32.68
C GLN A 269 0.37 -11.39 31.75
N SER A 270 -0.31 -12.40 32.29
CA SER A 270 -1.21 -13.29 31.53
C SER A 270 -0.55 -13.96 30.32
N GLY A 271 0.75 -14.30 30.41
CA GLY A 271 1.51 -14.89 29.31
C GLY A 271 1.90 -13.92 28.19
N LEU A 272 1.60 -12.62 28.35
CA LEU A 272 1.94 -11.57 27.40
C LEU A 272 3.16 -10.78 27.84
N THR A 273 4.05 -10.50 26.90
CA THR A 273 5.06 -9.45 27.05
C THR A 273 4.46 -8.10 26.64
N ILE A 274 4.27 -7.19 27.58
CA ILE A 274 3.70 -5.86 27.33
C ILE A 274 4.79 -4.81 27.46
N ASN A 275 5.15 -4.14 26.35
CA ASN A 275 6.09 -3.02 26.37
C ASN A 275 5.33 -1.70 26.25
N LYS A 276 5.52 -0.79 27.20
CA LYS A 276 4.83 0.49 27.23
C LYS A 276 5.82 1.62 26.94
N TYR A 277 5.57 2.38 25.89
CA TYR A 277 6.37 3.52 25.44
C TYR A 277 5.57 4.80 25.64
N TYR A 278 5.95 5.58 26.64
CA TYR A 278 5.27 6.83 26.99
C TYR A 278 6.19 7.77 27.74
N ARG A 279 5.83 9.05 27.76
CA ARG A 279 6.58 10.07 28.48
C ARG A 279 6.24 10.03 29.96
N ARG A 280 7.10 9.39 30.77
CA ARG A 280 6.88 9.17 32.21
C ARG A 280 6.71 10.45 33.02
N ASN A 281 7.26 11.57 32.55
CA ASN A 281 7.11 12.89 33.16
C ASN A 281 5.75 13.54 32.88
N VAL A 282 4.97 13.02 31.92
CA VAL A 282 3.64 13.51 31.56
C VAL A 282 2.56 12.54 32.02
N VAL A 283 2.79 11.25 31.79
CA VAL A 283 1.89 10.16 32.19
C VAL A 283 2.61 9.32 33.23
N ASN A 284 2.09 9.28 34.46
CA ASN A 284 2.70 8.51 35.56
C ASN A 284 2.72 7.01 35.24
N THR A 285 1.57 6.46 34.84
CA THR A 285 1.39 5.04 34.56
C THR A 285 0.32 4.82 33.50
N ILE A 286 0.33 3.63 32.90
CA ILE A 286 -0.72 3.12 32.02
C ILE A 286 -1.13 1.76 32.59
N SER A 287 -2.41 1.58 32.92
CA SER A 287 -2.90 0.33 33.53
C SER A 287 -2.65 -0.86 32.60
N THR A 288 -2.02 -1.91 33.14
CA THR A 288 -1.80 -3.15 32.39
C THR A 288 -3.11 -3.90 32.17
N GLU A 289 -4.01 -3.84 33.16
CA GLU A 289 -5.31 -4.49 33.16
C GLU A 289 -6.18 -3.94 32.02
N ARG A 290 -6.17 -2.61 31.82
CA ARG A 290 -6.92 -2.00 30.71
C ARG A 290 -6.32 -2.30 29.36
N ILE A 291 -4.98 -2.36 29.26
CA ILE A 291 -4.33 -2.84 28.03
C ILE A 291 -4.80 -4.27 27.70
N ILE A 292 -4.82 -5.17 28.67
CA ILE A 292 -5.27 -6.56 28.49
C ILE A 292 -6.78 -6.62 28.17
N GLN A 293 -7.59 -5.77 28.79
CA GLN A 293 -9.04 -5.74 28.57
C GLN A 293 -9.42 -5.30 27.15
N PHE A 294 -8.67 -4.35 26.57
CA PHE A 294 -9.01 -3.72 25.30
C PHE A 294 -8.08 -4.07 24.14
N MET A 295 -7.04 -4.88 24.35
CA MET A 295 -6.19 -5.35 23.24
C MET A 295 -7.01 -6.17 22.24
N ALA A 296 -6.56 -6.18 20.98
CA ALA A 296 -7.12 -7.09 19.98
C ALA A 296 -6.91 -8.55 20.41
N ALA A 297 -7.95 -9.38 20.33
CA ALA A 297 -7.92 -10.77 20.81
C ALA A 297 -6.77 -11.61 20.22
N ARG A 298 -6.39 -11.36 18.95
CA ARG A 298 -5.27 -12.04 18.30
C ARG A 298 -3.90 -11.75 18.94
N SER A 299 -3.79 -10.74 19.81
CA SER A 299 -2.56 -10.46 20.56
C SER A 299 -2.17 -11.59 21.50
N GLU A 300 -3.14 -12.36 22.01
CA GLU A 300 -2.88 -13.57 22.81
C GLU A 300 -2.10 -14.62 22.03
N LEU A 301 -2.43 -14.79 20.74
CA LEU A 301 -1.75 -15.72 19.84
C LEU A 301 -0.34 -15.23 19.47
N ILE A 302 -0.13 -13.91 19.45
CA ILE A 302 1.19 -13.30 19.18
C ILE A 302 2.08 -13.37 20.42
N GLY A 303 1.51 -13.32 21.63
CA GLY A 303 2.23 -13.39 22.90
C GLY A 303 2.83 -12.06 23.38
N LYS A 304 2.50 -10.94 22.72
CA LYS A 304 3.00 -9.61 23.12
C LYS A 304 2.05 -8.48 22.72
N VAL A 305 2.18 -7.35 23.40
CA VAL A 305 1.53 -6.08 23.04
C VAL A 305 2.54 -4.93 23.22
N ASP A 306 2.84 -4.21 22.15
CA ASP A 306 3.58 -2.95 22.23
C ASP A 306 2.59 -1.78 22.32
N VAL A 307 2.66 -0.99 23.38
CA VAL A 307 1.78 0.16 23.62
C VAL A 307 2.57 1.45 23.45
N LEU A 308 2.16 2.30 22.51
CA LEU A 308 2.75 3.61 22.29
C LEU A 308 1.74 4.70 22.66
N ALA A 309 2.06 5.51 23.66
CA ALA A 309 1.27 6.67 24.06
C ALA A 309 2.10 7.94 23.84
N LEU A 310 1.73 8.71 22.82
CA LEU A 310 2.42 9.94 22.41
C LEU A 310 1.40 11.04 22.05
N PRO A 311 1.79 12.32 22.11
CA PRO A 311 0.92 13.41 21.69
C PRO A 311 0.57 13.29 20.20
N LEU A 312 -0.66 13.66 19.85
CA LEU A 312 -1.21 13.66 18.48
C LEU A 312 -1.31 12.28 17.81
N LEU A 313 -0.94 11.21 18.50
CA LEU A 313 -1.12 9.86 18.02
C LEU A 313 -2.60 9.48 18.16
N SER A 314 -3.22 9.05 17.06
CA SER A 314 -4.62 8.59 17.11
C SER A 314 -4.70 7.20 17.73
N ALA A 315 -5.68 7.01 18.61
CA ALA A 315 -5.86 5.73 19.29
C ALA A 315 -6.24 4.61 18.31
N THR A 316 -5.60 3.45 18.45
CA THR A 316 -5.90 2.24 17.68
C THR A 316 -5.50 0.99 18.45
N GLN A 317 -6.19 -0.12 18.18
CA GLN A 317 -5.98 -1.39 18.84
C GLN A 317 -5.82 -2.46 17.76
N GLN A 318 -4.57 -2.71 17.37
CA GLN A 318 -4.24 -3.73 16.39
C GLN A 318 -3.61 -4.96 17.06
N PRO A 319 -3.64 -6.14 16.42
CA PRO A 319 -2.98 -7.33 16.96
C PRO A 319 -1.53 -7.05 17.31
N GLY A 320 -1.18 -7.21 18.59
CA GLY A 320 0.17 -7.07 19.12
C GLY A 320 0.74 -5.65 19.20
N ILE A 321 -0.03 -4.61 18.84
CA ILE A 321 0.40 -3.21 18.93
C ILE A 321 -0.81 -2.28 19.16
N THR A 322 -0.68 -1.35 20.09
CA THR A 322 -1.75 -0.43 20.48
C THR A 322 -1.21 0.98 20.57
N PHE A 323 -1.92 1.92 19.95
CA PHE A 323 -1.60 3.33 20.02
C PHE A 323 -2.62 4.04 20.89
N TYR A 324 -2.15 4.97 21.71
CA TYR A 324 -2.98 5.85 22.51
C TYR A 324 -2.61 7.30 22.26
N ASN A 325 -3.62 8.16 22.28
CA ASN A 325 -3.37 9.58 22.47
C ASN A 325 -2.99 9.80 23.93
N GLU A 326 -1.85 10.45 24.15
CA GLU A 326 -1.38 10.71 25.51
C GLU A 326 -2.40 11.46 26.38
N ASN A 327 -3.18 12.39 25.79
CA ASN A 327 -4.22 13.13 26.51
C ASN A 327 -5.35 12.22 27.02
N ASP A 328 -5.69 11.18 26.27
CA ASP A 328 -6.74 10.23 26.67
C ASP A 328 -6.28 9.40 27.85
N VAL A 329 -5.00 9.02 27.88
CA VAL A 329 -4.39 8.31 29.01
C VAL A 329 -4.34 9.18 30.27
N ILE A 330 -4.06 10.48 30.14
CA ILE A 330 -4.09 11.41 31.28
C ILE A 330 -5.49 11.50 31.87
N ARG A 331 -6.52 11.67 31.02
CA ARG A 331 -7.93 11.72 31.45
C ARG A 331 -8.32 10.43 32.17
N GLU A 332 -7.96 9.29 31.60
CA GLU A 332 -8.23 7.98 32.19
C GLU A 332 -7.59 7.84 33.58
N ASN A 333 -6.35 8.29 33.77
CA ASN A 333 -5.68 8.24 35.08
C ASN A 333 -6.36 9.14 36.13
N VAL A 334 -6.96 10.26 35.73
CA VAL A 334 -7.77 11.11 36.61
C VAL A 334 -9.06 10.40 37.00
N ASP A 335 -9.75 9.81 36.03
CA ASP A 335 -11.00 9.06 36.28
C ASP A 335 -10.78 7.85 37.19
N LEU A 336 -9.60 7.21 37.11
CA LEU A 336 -9.19 6.10 37.97
C LEU A 336 -8.67 6.55 39.35
N GLY A 337 -8.69 7.84 39.66
CA GLY A 337 -8.20 8.39 40.93
C GLY A 337 -6.69 8.22 41.15
N SER A 338 -5.93 7.94 40.09
CA SER A 338 -4.47 7.74 40.14
C SER A 338 -3.69 9.07 40.07
N ILE A 339 -4.39 10.16 39.75
CA ILE A 339 -3.89 11.54 39.77
C ILE A 339 -5.01 12.38 40.41
N GLY A 340 -4.67 13.28 41.34
CA GLY A 340 -5.66 14.23 41.90
C GLY A 340 -6.30 15.10 40.80
N PRO A 341 -7.47 15.73 41.05
CA PRO A 341 -8.15 16.53 40.02
C PRO A 341 -7.22 17.63 39.50
N ILE A 342 -7.22 17.81 38.17
CA ILE A 342 -6.37 18.76 37.42
C ILE A 342 -6.63 20.19 37.87
#